data_AF-A0A2D6EX51-F1
#
_entry.id   AF-A0A2D6EX51-F1
#
_cell.length_a   1.000
_cell.length_b   1.000
_cell.length_c   1.000
_cell.angle_alpha   90.00
_cell.angle_beta   90.00
_cell.angle_gamma   90.00
#
_symmetry.space_group_name_H-M   'P 1'
#
loop_
_entity.id
_entity.type
_entity.pdbx_description
1 polymer ?
#
loop_
_entity_poly.entity_id
_entity_poly.type
_entity_poly.pdbx_seq_one_letter_code
_entity_poly.pdbx_strand_id
1 'polypeptide(L)'
;MVYSLKKLKSMSRFELDRVWKGISHHRTPVGRLRGYVLSHPSIVGTVFNGVIESFWGGRMFLPGKKCKNLIAGQAFLQARTHEGKSLFDDLPCLVVDYSRHPLGRWFRNEIRMIGNGVYLCRAYIFNRFLWHEALVR
;
A
#
# COMPACT_ATOMS: atom_id res chain seq x y z
N MET A 1 -10.65 -8.96 -13.09
CA MET A 1 -10.71 -9.95 -12.00
C MET A 1 -10.87 -9.21 -10.69
N VAL A 2 -11.75 -9.71 -9.80
CA VAL A 2 -11.92 -9.15 -8.46
C VAL A 2 -11.10 -9.99 -7.50
N TYR A 3 -10.14 -9.38 -6.79
CA TYR A 3 -9.34 -10.08 -5.78
C TYR A 3 -9.85 -9.76 -4.38
N SER A 4 -10.05 -10.79 -3.55
CA SER A 4 -10.37 -10.62 -2.13
C SER A 4 -9.10 -10.53 -1.28
N LEU A 5 -9.18 -9.89 -0.11
CA LEU A 5 -8.06 -9.84 0.84
C LEU A 5 -7.55 -11.24 1.22
N LYS A 6 -8.46 -12.21 1.44
CA LYS A 6 -8.11 -13.59 1.76
C LYS A 6 -7.22 -14.20 0.66
N LYS A 7 -7.57 -13.94 -0.61
CA LYS A 7 -6.79 -14.43 -1.75
C LYS A 7 -5.43 -13.73 -1.86
N LEU A 8 -5.35 -12.42 -1.59
CA LEU A 8 -4.06 -11.71 -1.58
C LEU A 8 -3.13 -12.22 -0.48
N LYS A 9 -3.65 -12.47 0.74
CA LYS A 9 -2.86 -12.97 1.87
C LYS A 9 -2.27 -14.37 1.62
N SER A 10 -2.86 -15.16 0.72
CA SER A 10 -2.34 -16.48 0.36
C SER A 10 -1.37 -16.47 -0.83
N MET A 11 -1.13 -15.31 -1.45
CA MET A 11 -0.28 -15.21 -2.64
C MET A 11 1.19 -15.06 -2.27
N SER A 12 2.05 -15.70 -3.04
CA SER A 12 3.47 -15.41 -3.09
C SER A 12 3.74 -14.00 -3.62
N ARG A 13 4.96 -13.49 -3.37
CA ARG A 13 5.40 -12.22 -3.94
C ARG A 13 5.26 -12.18 -5.47
N PHE A 14 5.64 -13.25 -6.16
CA PHE A 14 5.55 -13.33 -7.62
C PHE A 14 4.11 -13.30 -8.12
N GLU A 15 3.17 -13.91 -7.40
CA GLU A 15 1.74 -13.80 -7.70
C GLU A 15 1.23 -12.37 -7.51
N LEU A 16 1.61 -11.70 -6.42
CA LEU A 16 1.26 -10.30 -6.18
C LEU A 16 1.86 -9.37 -7.24
N ASP A 17 3.11 -9.62 -7.67
CA ASP A 17 3.77 -8.90 -8.76
C ASP A 17 3.00 -9.06 -10.09
N ARG A 18 2.48 -10.28 -10.38
CA ARG A 18 1.64 -10.54 -11.56
C ARG A 18 0.30 -9.81 -11.48
N VAL A 19 -0.34 -9.83 -10.31
CA VAL A 19 -1.57 -9.06 -10.08
C VAL A 19 -1.32 -7.58 -10.32
N TRP A 20 -0.24 -7.02 -9.75
CA TRP A 20 0.15 -5.62 -9.92
C TRP A 20 0.26 -5.21 -11.38
N LYS A 21 1.00 -5.97 -12.20
CA LYS A 21 1.19 -5.70 -13.63
C LYS A 21 -0.12 -5.76 -14.43
N GLY A 22 -1.07 -6.60 -13.99
CA GLY A 22 -2.37 -6.75 -14.63
C GLY A 22 -3.33 -5.59 -14.39
N ILE A 23 -2.95 -4.56 -13.62
CA ILE A 23 -3.80 -3.44 -13.25
C ILE A 23 -3.27 -2.15 -13.85
N SER A 24 -4.10 -1.50 -14.66
CA SER A 24 -3.84 -0.16 -15.21
C SER A 24 -4.66 0.95 -14.55
N HIS A 25 -5.58 0.61 -13.64
CA HIS A 25 -6.53 1.56 -13.06
C HIS A 25 -6.14 2.01 -11.64
N HIS A 26 -6.08 3.32 -11.42
CA HIS A 26 -5.79 3.95 -10.14
C HIS A 26 -6.92 4.90 -9.73
N ARG A 27 -8.03 4.37 -9.25
CA ARG A 27 -9.00 5.24 -8.57
C ARG A 27 -8.38 5.69 -7.25
N THR A 28 -8.32 7.00 -7.01
CA THR A 28 -7.82 7.52 -5.73
C THR A 28 -8.80 7.15 -4.62
N PRO A 29 -8.36 6.44 -3.56
CA PRO A 29 -9.22 6.14 -2.42
C PRO A 29 -9.59 7.42 -1.65
N VAL A 30 -10.75 7.38 -0.99
CA VAL A 30 -11.25 8.49 -0.16
C VAL A 30 -11.60 7.95 1.22
N GLY A 31 -11.16 8.64 2.26
CA GLY A 31 -11.45 8.29 3.64
C GLY A 31 -10.46 7.30 4.24
N ARG A 32 -10.88 6.65 5.32
CA ARG A 32 -10.09 5.69 6.09
C ARG A 32 -10.12 4.31 5.43
N LEU A 33 -8.95 3.72 5.23
CA LEU A 33 -8.76 2.35 4.77
C LEU A 33 -7.92 1.58 5.78
N ARG A 34 -8.33 0.34 6.06
CA ARG A 34 -7.58 -0.60 6.89
C ARG A 34 -6.43 -1.21 6.10
N GLY A 35 -5.26 -1.25 6.72
CA GLY A 35 -4.03 -1.77 6.13
C GLY A 35 -3.75 -3.21 6.53
N TYR A 36 -3.14 -3.94 5.60
CA TYR A 36 -2.65 -5.30 5.81
C TYR A 36 -1.30 -5.47 5.12
N VAL A 37 -0.33 -6.07 5.80
CA VAL A 37 0.97 -6.38 5.21
C VAL A 37 0.86 -7.73 4.50
N LEU A 38 1.33 -7.78 3.26
CA LEU A 38 1.35 -8.99 2.44
C LEU A 38 2.81 -9.45 2.25
N SER A 39 3.44 -9.84 3.36
CA SER A 39 4.74 -10.52 3.29
C SER A 39 4.60 -11.99 2.87
N HIS A 40 5.72 -12.64 2.58
CA HIS A 40 5.74 -14.02 2.08
C HIS A 40 4.92 -14.98 2.97
N PRO A 41 4.00 -15.80 2.40
CA PRO A 41 3.12 -16.70 3.16
C PRO A 41 3.91 -17.83 3.84
N SER A 42 4.49 -17.50 4.98
CA SER A 42 5.30 -18.38 5.84
C SER A 42 4.95 -18.08 7.31
N ILE A 43 5.33 -18.98 8.22
CA ILE A 43 5.14 -18.75 9.67
C ILE A 43 5.84 -17.45 10.12
N VAL A 44 7.06 -17.22 9.64
CA VAL A 44 7.86 -16.02 9.93
C VAL A 44 7.18 -14.78 9.36
N GLY A 45 6.72 -14.84 8.10
CA GLY A 45 5.97 -13.75 7.47
C GLY A 45 4.66 -13.44 8.18
N THR A 46 3.98 -14.45 8.72
CA THR A 46 2.72 -14.29 9.47
C THR A 46 2.96 -13.55 10.78
N VAL A 47 3.98 -13.94 11.54
CA VAL A 47 4.39 -13.24 12.78
C VAL A 47 4.81 -11.81 12.46
N PHE A 48 5.63 -11.62 11.43
CA PHE A 48 6.06 -10.30 10.98
C PHE A 48 4.87 -9.40 10.59
N ASN A 49 3.93 -9.91 9.80
CA ASN A 49 2.71 -9.18 9.44
C ASN A 49 1.92 -8.79 10.68
N GLY A 50 1.77 -9.70 11.65
CA GLY A 50 1.08 -9.43 12.91
C GLY A 50 1.71 -8.27 13.68
N VAL A 51 3.04 -8.29 13.85
CA VAL A 51 3.77 -7.21 14.54
C VAL A 51 3.57 -5.87 13.85
N ILE A 52 3.72 -5.81 12.53
CA ILE A 52 3.54 -4.55 11.80
C ILE A 52 2.08 -4.09 11.86
N GLU A 53 1.11 -5.00 11.67
CA GLU A 53 -0.33 -4.69 11.72
C GLU A 53 -0.78 -4.24 13.12
N SER A 54 -0.11 -4.66 14.20
CA SER A 54 -0.37 -4.17 15.57
C SER A 54 -0.07 -2.68 15.74
N PHE A 55 0.91 -2.15 14.99
CA PHE A 55 1.27 -0.73 15.04
C PHE A 55 0.70 0.07 13.87
N TRP A 56 0.61 -0.49 12.66
CA TRP A 56 0.13 0.18 11.47
C TRP A 56 -1.28 -0.28 11.10
N GLY A 57 -2.26 0.61 11.32
CA GLY A 57 -3.67 0.34 11.10
C GLY A 57 -4.18 0.65 9.68
N GLY A 58 -3.33 1.18 8.80
CA GLY A 58 -3.69 1.57 7.44
C GLY A 58 -3.48 3.04 7.13
N ARG A 59 -4.39 3.63 6.35
CA ARG A 59 -4.22 4.98 5.79
C ARG A 59 -5.53 5.76 5.79
N MET A 60 -5.42 7.07 5.85
CA MET A 60 -6.54 8.00 5.71
C MET A 60 -6.26 8.98 4.57
N PHE A 61 -7.06 8.87 3.51
CA PHE A 61 -7.00 9.73 2.34
C PHE A 61 -7.92 10.93 2.53
N LEU A 62 -7.32 12.10 2.47
CA LEU A 62 -7.94 13.39 2.70
C LEU A 62 -8.17 14.11 1.36
N PRO A 63 -9.15 15.04 1.29
CA PRO A 63 -9.27 15.95 0.16
C PRO A 63 -7.97 16.71 -0.13
N GLY A 64 -7.79 17.11 -1.39
CA GLY A 64 -6.64 17.94 -1.79
C GLY A 64 -5.31 17.18 -1.83
N LYS A 65 -5.31 15.92 -2.32
CA LYS A 65 -4.09 15.15 -2.59
C LYS A 65 -3.22 14.89 -1.34
N LYS A 66 -3.86 14.55 -0.21
CA LYS A 66 -3.19 14.28 1.07
C LYS A 66 -3.52 12.88 1.56
N CYS A 67 -2.55 12.23 2.18
CA CYS A 67 -2.71 10.95 2.85
C CYS A 67 -2.01 10.99 4.20
N LYS A 68 -2.58 10.35 5.23
CA LYS A 68 -1.92 10.11 6.52
C LYS A 68 -1.84 8.61 6.77
N ASN A 69 -0.73 8.14 7.31
CA ASN A 69 -0.65 6.78 7.86
C ASN A 69 -1.40 6.73 9.18
N LEU A 70 -2.00 5.59 9.48
CA LEU A 70 -2.62 5.33 10.78
C LEU A 70 -1.66 4.48 11.59
N ILE A 71 -1.02 5.06 12.59
CA ILE A 71 -0.07 4.38 13.47
C ILE A 71 -0.62 4.44 14.89
N ALA A 72 -0.74 3.29 15.55
CA ALA A 72 -1.35 3.14 16.87
C ALA A 72 -2.74 3.81 16.97
N GLY A 73 -3.54 3.72 15.89
CA GLY A 73 -4.86 4.34 15.81
C GLY A 73 -4.88 5.85 15.53
N GLN A 74 -3.73 6.51 15.49
CA GLN A 74 -3.62 7.96 15.25
C GLN A 74 -3.13 8.27 13.83
N ALA A 75 -3.62 9.37 13.26
CA ALA A 75 -3.20 9.82 11.94
C ALA A 75 -1.83 10.51 12.00
N PHE A 76 -0.79 9.78 11.61
CA PHE A 76 0.62 10.18 11.62
C PHE A 76 1.20 10.22 10.20
N LEU A 77 2.37 10.83 10.04
CA LEU A 77 3.11 10.95 8.76
C LEU A 77 2.25 11.43 7.58
N GLN A 78 2.06 12.75 7.46
CA GLN A 78 1.34 13.31 6.33
C GLN A 78 2.19 13.23 5.04
N ALA A 79 1.61 12.62 4.01
CA ALA A 79 2.14 12.54 2.65
C ALA A 79 1.26 13.29 1.66
N ARG A 80 1.84 13.56 0.49
CA ARG A 80 1.09 14.01 -0.69
C ARG A 80 0.76 12.82 -1.57
N THR A 81 -0.39 12.85 -2.22
CA THR A 81 -0.77 11.84 -3.20
C THR A 81 -0.82 12.44 -4.60
N HIS A 82 -0.27 11.75 -5.58
CA HIS A 82 -0.32 12.19 -6.97
C HIS A 82 -0.27 10.99 -7.90
N GLU A 83 -0.77 11.18 -9.12
CA GLU A 83 -0.61 10.18 -10.17
C GLU A 83 0.83 10.22 -10.66
N GLY A 84 1.42 9.04 -10.84
CA GLY A 84 2.78 8.91 -11.33
C GLY A 84 3.03 7.51 -11.88
N LYS A 85 4.26 7.28 -12.34
CA LYS A 85 4.68 5.98 -12.84
C LYS A 85 5.19 5.10 -11.70
N SER A 86 4.86 3.82 -11.74
CA SER A 86 5.36 2.84 -10.79
C SER A 86 6.84 2.57 -11.01
N LEU A 87 7.61 2.48 -9.93
CA LEU A 87 9.02 2.07 -9.96
C LEU A 87 9.21 0.62 -10.44
N PHE A 88 8.15 -0.20 -10.45
CA PHE A 88 8.25 -1.61 -10.80
C PHE A 88 8.01 -1.92 -12.28
N ASP A 89 7.04 -1.24 -12.92
CA ASP A 89 6.60 -1.55 -14.28
C ASP A 89 6.38 -0.32 -15.18
N ASP A 90 6.71 0.88 -14.70
CA ASP A 90 6.51 2.17 -15.38
C ASP A 90 5.03 2.50 -15.73
N LEU A 91 4.07 1.66 -15.29
CA LEU A 91 2.65 1.89 -15.54
C LEU A 91 2.05 2.87 -14.51
N PRO A 92 0.96 3.57 -14.86
CA PRO A 92 0.31 4.52 -13.95
C PRO A 92 -0.07 3.91 -12.59
N CYS A 93 0.12 4.68 -11.53
CA CYS A 93 -0.32 4.35 -10.19
C CYS A 93 -0.52 5.64 -9.37
N LEU A 94 -1.21 5.50 -8.23
CA LEU A 94 -1.23 6.56 -7.23
C LEU A 94 0.02 6.45 -6.36
N VAL A 95 0.84 7.48 -6.36
CA VAL A 95 2.04 7.60 -5.52
C VAL A 95 1.67 8.32 -4.23
N VAL A 96 2.05 7.74 -3.10
CA VAL A 96 2.07 8.38 -1.79
C VAL A 96 3.50 8.79 -1.49
N ASP A 97 3.74 10.11 -1.53
CA ASP A 97 5.05 10.73 -1.45
C ASP A 97 5.26 11.42 -0.09
N TYR A 98 6.25 10.91 0.64
CA TYR A 98 6.68 11.39 1.95
C TYR A 98 7.93 12.27 1.89
N SER A 99 8.41 12.66 0.70
CA SER A 99 9.64 13.46 0.49
C SER A 99 9.70 14.73 1.34
N ARG A 100 8.54 15.33 1.64
CA ARG A 100 8.41 16.54 2.47
C ARG A 100 8.24 16.27 3.97
N HIS A 101 8.17 15.00 4.38
CA HIS A 101 8.04 14.63 5.78
C HIS A 101 9.42 14.28 6.36
N PRO A 102 9.88 14.93 7.45
CA PRO A 102 11.24 14.78 7.95
C PRO A 102 11.61 13.33 8.34
N LEU A 103 10.64 12.60 8.90
CA LEU A 103 10.75 11.18 9.29
C LEU A 103 10.35 10.20 8.18
N GLY A 104 9.81 10.70 7.07
CA GLY A 104 9.19 9.88 6.02
C GLY A 104 9.93 9.92 4.69
N ARG A 105 10.93 10.78 4.52
CA ARG A 105 11.50 11.16 3.21
C ARG A 105 11.98 10.01 2.32
N TRP A 106 12.31 8.86 2.91
CA TRP A 106 12.80 7.68 2.18
C TRP A 106 11.71 6.69 1.83
N PHE A 107 10.52 6.85 2.40
CA PHE A 107 9.37 6.01 2.13
C PHE A 107 8.62 6.50 0.90
N ARG A 108 8.19 5.54 0.09
CA ARG A 108 7.29 5.74 -1.03
C ARG A 108 6.32 4.58 -1.06
N ASN A 109 5.04 4.86 -1.24
CA ASN A 109 4.06 3.81 -1.52
C ASN A 109 3.42 4.06 -2.88
N GLU A 110 3.13 2.98 -3.58
CA GLU A 110 2.42 3.00 -4.85
C GLU A 110 1.14 2.20 -4.69
N ILE A 111 0.02 2.67 -5.24
CA ILE A 111 -1.31 2.12 -4.99
C ILE A 111 -2.05 1.94 -6.33
N ARG A 112 -2.68 0.78 -6.50
CA ARG A 112 -3.62 0.47 -7.58
C ARG A 112 -4.89 -0.18 -7.05
N MET A 113 -6.03 0.11 -7.67
CA MET A 113 -7.32 -0.48 -7.27
C MET A 113 -7.50 -1.81 -7.98
N ILE A 114 -7.84 -2.87 -7.24
CA ILE A 114 -7.93 -4.24 -7.78
C ILE A 114 -9.37 -4.78 -7.80
N GLY A 115 -10.34 -3.91 -7.50
CA GLY A 115 -11.79 -4.21 -7.47
C GLY A 115 -12.38 -4.16 -6.06
N ASN A 116 -13.70 -3.95 -5.97
CA ASN A 116 -14.50 -4.03 -4.74
C ASN A 116 -13.93 -3.26 -3.53
N GLY A 117 -13.35 -2.09 -3.75
CA GLY A 117 -12.77 -1.27 -2.67
C GLY A 117 -11.49 -1.84 -2.05
N VAL A 118 -10.87 -2.84 -2.70
CA VAL A 118 -9.56 -3.37 -2.36
C VAL A 118 -8.50 -2.70 -3.22
N TYR A 119 -7.41 -2.31 -2.58
CA TYR A 119 -6.25 -1.71 -3.23
C TYR A 119 -5.02 -2.56 -2.92
N LEU A 120 -4.22 -2.84 -3.95
CA LEU A 120 -2.91 -3.43 -3.80
C LEU A 120 -1.90 -2.28 -3.77
N CYS A 121 -0.93 -2.39 -2.87
CA CYS A 121 0.11 -1.39 -2.72
C CYS A 121 1.49 -2.04 -2.76
N ARG A 122 2.48 -1.26 -3.19
CA ARG A 122 3.90 -1.59 -3.08
C ARG A 122 4.56 -0.58 -2.15
N ALA A 123 5.26 -1.08 -1.14
CA ALA A 123 6.02 -0.26 -0.21
C ALA A 123 7.49 -0.25 -0.60
N TYR A 124 8.08 0.95 -0.57
CA TYR A 124 9.49 1.14 -0.87
C TYR A 124 10.16 1.97 0.22
N ILE A 125 11.43 1.66 0.46
CA ILE A 125 12.34 2.48 1.25
C ILE A 125 13.61 2.71 0.43
N PHE A 126 14.07 3.96 0.30
CA PHE A 126 15.19 4.32 -0.59
C PHE A 126 15.02 3.78 -2.02
N ASN A 127 13.79 3.81 -2.56
CA ASN A 127 13.40 3.22 -3.85
C ASN A 127 13.67 1.71 -3.99
N ARG A 128 13.96 1.00 -2.89
CA ARG A 128 14.04 -0.46 -2.85
C ARG A 128 12.72 -1.02 -2.38
N PHE A 129 12.22 -2.03 -3.11
CA PHE A 129 11.00 -2.72 -2.76
C PHE A 129 11.15 -3.40 -1.40
N LEU A 130 10.18 -3.17 -0.53
CA LEU A 130 10.13 -3.72 0.82
C LEU A 130 9.14 -4.89 0.88
N TRP A 131 7.85 -4.60 0.63
CA TRP A 131 6.78 -5.61 0.57
C TRP A 131 5.55 -5.08 -0.18
N HIS A 132 4.56 -5.95 -0.35
CA HIS A 132 3.21 -5.57 -0.74
C HIS A 132 2.33 -5.27 0.47
N GLU A 133 1.36 -4.38 0.29
CA GLU A 133 0.32 -4.10 1.28
C GLU A 133 -1.05 -4.19 0.59
N ALA A 134 -2.09 -4.52 1.35
CA ALA A 134 -3.46 -4.30 0.92
C ALA A 134 -4.09 -3.17 1.74
N LEU A 135 -4.89 -2.34 1.09
CA LEU A 135 -5.80 -1.41 1.75
C LEU A 135 -7.23 -1.83 1.42
N VAL A 136 -8.06 -1.95 2.44
CA VAL A 136 -9.47 -2.34 2.32
C VAL A 136 -10.33 -1.31 3.03
N ARG A 137 -11.50 -1.02 2.47
CA ARG A 137 -12.48 -0.14 3.09
C ARG A 137 -13.14 -0.78 4.31
#